data_AF-A0A5N1IDK3-F1
#
_entry.id   AF-A0A5N1IDK3-F1
#
_cell.length_a   1.000
_cell.length_b   1.000
_cell.length_c   1.000
_cell.angle_alpha   90.00
_cell.angle_beta   90.00
_cell.angle_gamma   90.00
#
_symmetry.space_group_name_H-M   'P 1'
#
loop_
_entity.id
_entity.type
_entity.pdbx_description
1 polymer ?
#
loop_
_entity_poly.entity_id
_entity_poly.type
_entity_poly.pdbx_seq_one_letter_code
_entity_poly.pdbx_strand_id
1 'polypeptide(L)' 'MMNVLKKQLKKENVSAYLVSKKANIPYTTINNALKDSKKLDGQTVKVLKAAALAINRTPGQLLDELIKLDEKIKR' A
#
# COMPACT_ATOMS: atom_id res chain seq x y z
N MET A 1 -8.68 -12.98 0.45
CA MET A 1 -8.84 -11.68 1.13
C MET A 1 -8.06 -10.64 0.34
N MET A 2 -8.70 -9.56 -0.12
CA MET A 2 -7.97 -8.54 -0.91
C MET A 2 -7.02 -7.76 0.02
N ASN A 3 -5.79 -7.56 -0.41
CA ASN A 3 -4.78 -6.84 0.38
C ASN A 3 -5.25 -5.39 0.67
N VAL A 4 -5.13 -4.95 1.93
CA VAL A 4 -5.56 -3.61 2.39
C VAL A 4 -4.82 -2.48 1.66
N LEU A 5 -3.53 -2.64 1.38
CA LEU A 5 -2.74 -1.67 0.64
C LEU A 5 -3.23 -1.55 -0.81
N LYS A 6 -3.55 -2.68 -1.44
CA LYS A 6 -4.13 -2.73 -2.78
C LYS A 6 -5.51 -2.08 -2.83
N LYS A 7 -6.34 -2.28 -1.79
CA LYS A 7 -7.64 -1.61 -1.66
C LYS A 7 -7.49 -0.09 -1.55
N GLN A 8 -6.53 0.38 -0.74
CA GLN A 8 -6.30 1.80 -0.54
C GLN A 8 -5.78 2.48 -1.80
N LEU A 9 -4.80 1.89 -2.48
CA LEU A 9 -4.29 2.44 -3.75
C LEU A 9 -5.38 2.49 -4.83
N LYS A 10 -6.25 1.48 -4.91
CA LYS A 10 -7.41 1.51 -5.83
C LYS A 10 -8.38 2.64 -5.50
N LYS A 11 -8.65 2.91 -4.22
CA LYS A 11 -9.54 4.00 -3.78
C LYS A 11 -9.02 5.36 -4.24
N GLU A 12 -7.70 5.55 -4.19
CA GLU A 12 -7.02 6.77 -4.62
C GLU A 12 -6.71 6.81 -6.13
N ASN A 13 -7.21 5.84 -6.93
CA ASN A 13 -6.91 5.67 -8.35
C ASN A 13 -5.40 5.60 -8.69
N VAL A 14 -4.59 5.11 -7.75
CA VAL A 14 -3.14 4.97 -7.91
C VAL A 14 -2.79 3.54 -8.30
N SER A 15 -2.05 3.41 -9.41
CA SER A 15 -1.55 2.12 -9.88
C SER A 15 -0.18 1.78 -9.29
N ALA A 16 0.14 0.48 -9.21
CA ALA A 16 1.46 0.00 -8.80
C ALA A 16 2.61 0.59 -9.67
N TYR A 17 2.32 0.85 -10.94
CA TYR A 17 3.24 1.50 -11.86
C TYR A 17 3.52 2.96 -11.46
N LEU A 18 2.50 3.74 -11.12
CA LEU A 18 2.69 5.12 -10.65
C LEU A 18 3.49 5.17 -9.34
N VAL A 19 3.22 4.25 -8.41
CA VAL A 19 4.00 4.11 -7.17
C VAL A 19 5.46 3.81 -7.48
N SER A 20 5.71 2.84 -8.35
CA SER A 20 7.06 2.45 -8.78
C SER A 20 7.82 3.62 -9.40
N LYS A 21 7.19 4.36 -10.31
CA LYS A 21 7.78 5.51 -11.01
C LYS A 21 8.08 6.68 -10.07
N LYS A 22 7.14 7.03 -9.18
CA LYS A 22 7.31 8.14 -8.23
C LYS A 22 8.35 7.86 -7.14
N ALA A 23 8.36 6.64 -6.61
CA ALA A 23 9.21 6.29 -5.47
C ALA A 23 10.57 5.69 -5.87
N ASN A 24 10.84 5.54 -7.17
CA ASN A 24 12.02 4.88 -7.71
C ASN A 24 12.22 3.47 -7.10
N ILE A 25 11.15 2.68 -7.06
CA ILE A 25 11.15 1.29 -6.59
C ILE A 25 10.80 0.37 -7.75
N PRO A 26 11.44 -0.80 -7.91
CA PRO A 26 11.06 -1.76 -8.94
C PRO A 26 9.57 -2.13 -8.89
N TYR A 27 8.93 -2.12 -10.05
CA TYR A 27 7.52 -2.49 -10.20
C TYR A 27 7.22 -3.87 -9.60
N THR A 28 8.13 -4.82 -9.79
CA THR A 28 8.01 -6.19 -9.25
C THR A 28 7.93 -6.21 -7.71
N THR A 29 8.64 -5.31 -7.03
CA THR A 29 8.59 -5.16 -5.56
C THR A 29 7.22 -4.65 -5.13
N ILE A 30 6.70 -3.62 -5.78
CA ILE A 30 5.36 -3.07 -5.47
C ILE A 30 4.29 -4.13 -5.78
N ASN A 31 4.35 -4.78 -6.93
CA ASN A 31 3.38 -5.78 -7.32
C ASN A 31 3.37 -6.98 -6.37
N ASN A 32 4.54 -7.43 -5.91
CA ASN A 32 4.65 -8.46 -4.87
C ASN A 32 4.03 -8.01 -3.54
N ALA A 33 4.22 -6.75 -3.15
CA ALA A 33 3.64 -6.20 -1.94
C ALA A 33 2.11 -6.07 -2.01
N LEU A 34 1.53 -5.94 -3.21
CA LEU A 34 0.09 -5.85 -3.43
C LEU A 34 -0.60 -7.21 -3.62
N LYS A 35 0.16 -8.32 -3.58
CA LYS A 35 -0.43 -9.67 -3.65
C LYS A 35 -1.41 -9.88 -2.50
N ASP A 36 -2.48 -10.59 -2.78
CA ASP A 36 -3.58 -10.84 -1.83
C ASP A 36 -3.15 -11.76 -0.66
N SER A 37 -2.04 -12.48 -0.80
CA SER A 37 -1.42 -13.27 0.27
C SER A 37 -0.58 -12.45 1.26
N LYS A 38 -0.32 -11.16 0.98
CA LYS A 38 0.46 -10.29 1.87
C LYS A 38 -0.44 -9.56 2.86
N LYS A 39 -0.19 -9.80 4.15
CA LYS A 39 -0.80 -9.10 5.28
C LYS A 39 -0.14 -7.73 5.48
N LEU A 40 -0.83 -6.84 6.20
CA LEU A 40 -0.32 -5.51 6.56
C LEU A 40 1.01 -5.60 7.34
N ASP A 41 1.09 -6.51 8.32
CA ASP A 41 2.29 -6.73 9.15
C ASP A 41 3.50 -7.24 8.35
N GLY A 42 3.27 -7.77 7.14
CA GLY A 42 4.33 -8.23 6.23
C GLY A 42 4.82 -7.14 5.27
N GLN A 43 4.31 -5.91 5.37
CA GLN A 43 4.72 -4.80 4.52
C GLN A 43 6.00 -4.16 5.03
N THR A 44 6.91 -3.86 4.10
CA THR A 44 8.14 -3.15 4.45
C THR A 44 7.90 -1.65 4.53
N VAL A 45 8.62 -0.97 5.41
CA VAL A 45 8.61 0.51 5.53
C VAL A 45 8.91 1.18 4.19
N LYS A 46 9.77 0.56 3.36
CA LYS A 46 10.10 1.04 2.02
C LYS A 46 8.87 1.11 1.09
N VAL A 47 8.03 0.07 1.10
CA VAL A 47 6.80 0.03 0.30
C VAL A 47 5.76 1.01 0.83
N LEU A 48 5.60 1.09 2.16
CA LEU A 48 4.70 2.06 2.79
C LEU A 48 5.08 3.50 2.44
N LYS A 49 6.37 3.84 2.50
CA LYS A 49 6.87 5.16 2.11
C LYS A 49 6.58 5.48 0.65
N ALA A 50 6.77 4.50 -0.24
CA ALA A 50 6.50 4.66 -1.66
C ALA A 50 5.01 4.85 -1.97
N ALA A 51 4.16 4.03 -1.36
CA ALA A 51 2.71 4.14 -1.51
C ALA A 51 2.21 5.49 -0.97
N ALA A 52 2.69 5.91 0.20
CA ALA A 52 2.33 7.18 0.82
C ALA A 52 2.73 8.38 -0.07
N LEU A 53 3.94 8.34 -0.62
CA LEU A 53 4.42 9.35 -1.57
C LEU A 53 3.57 9.40 -2.84
N ALA A 54 3.06 8.25 -3.30
CA ALA A 54 2.22 8.22 -4.50
C ALA A 54 0.86 8.91 -4.31
N ILE A 55 0.30 8.84 -3.11
CA ILE A 55 -0.99 9.43 -2.71
C ILE A 55 -0.85 10.79 -1.99
N ASN A 56 0.36 11.38 -1.97
CA ASN A 56 0.66 12.64 -1.27
C ASN A 56 0.29 12.63 0.23
N ARG A 57 0.60 11.52 0.92
CA ARG A 57 0.44 11.36 2.37
C ARG A 57 1.77 11.06 3.04
N THR A 58 1.81 11.25 4.35
CA THR A 58 2.92 10.74 5.17
C THR A 58 2.80 9.22 5.36
N PRO A 59 3.90 8.49 5.57
CA PRO A 59 3.84 7.05 5.85
C PRO A 59 2.99 6.71 7.07
N GLY A 60 3.01 7.57 8.10
CA GLY A 60 2.19 7.40 9.31
C GLY A 60 0.69 7.50 9.01
N GLN A 61 0.27 8.54 8.30
CA GLN A 61 -1.14 8.70 7.90
C GLN A 61 -1.64 7.52 7.07
N LEU A 62 -0.85 7.05 6.11
CA LEU A 62 -1.20 5.86 5.34
C LEU A 62 -1.31 4.63 6.24
N LEU A 63 -0.38 4.43 7.17
CA LEU A 63 -0.42 3.29 8.08
C LEU A 63 -1.68 3.32 8.96
N ASP A 64 -2.03 4.47 9.52
CA ASP A 64 -3.25 4.65 10.33
C ASP A 64 -4.52 4.30 9.53
N GLU A 65 -4.59 4.72 8.27
CA GLU A 65 -5.69 4.38 7.36
C GLU A 65 -5.75 2.87 7.05
N LEU A 66 -4.60 2.23 6.86
CA LEU A 66 -4.51 0.80 6.59
C LEU A 66 -4.89 -0.04 7.81
N ILE A 67 -4.50 0.37 9.02
CA ILE A 67 -4.89 -0.29 10.27
C ILE A 67 -6.42 -0.25 10.42
N LYS A 68 -7.03 0.93 10.24
CA LYS A 68 -8.50 1.09 10.29
C LYS A 68 -9.22 0.24 9.25
N LEU A 69 -8.64 0.07 8.08
CA LEU A 69 -9.20 -0.80 7.03
C LEU A 69 -9.07 -2.28 7.38
N ASP A 70 -7.95 -2.69 7.97
CA ASP A 70 -7.71 -4.08 8.38
C ASP A 70 -8.67 -4.50 9.51
N GLU A 71 -8.87 -3.63 10.52
CA GLU A 71 -9.84 -3.83 11.60
C GLU A 71 -11.28 -3.98 11.09
N LYS A 72 -11.67 -3.20 10.08
CA LYS A 72 -12.99 -3.29 9.45
C LYS A 72 -13.22 -4.58 8.66
N ILE A 73 -12.16 -5.26 8.21
CA ILE A 73 -12.27 -6.51 7.46
C ILE A 73 -12.21 -7.72 8.40
N LYS A 74 -11.60 -7.57 9.58
CA LYS A 74 -11.55 -8.60 10.62
C LYS A 74 -12.82 -8.72 11.47
N ARG A 75 -13.62 -7.65 11.54
CA ARG A 75 -14.98 -7.65 12.11
C ARG A 75 -15.99 -8.18 11.10
#